data_AF-A0AAW9H1W1-F1
#
_entry.id   AF-A0AAW9H1W1-F1
#
_cell.length_a   1.000
_cell.length_b   1.000
_cell.length_c   1.000
_cell.angle_alpha   90.00
_cell.angle_beta   90.00
_cell.angle_gamma   90.00
#
_symmetry.space_group_name_H-M   'P 1'
#
loop_
_entity.id
_entity.type
_entity.pdbx_description
1 polymer ?
#
loop_
_entity_poly.entity_id
_entity_poly.type
_entity_poly.pdbx_seq_one_letter_code
_entity_poly.pdbx_strand_id
1 'polypeptide(L)' 'MSALSCFALGVLVAAVVSAFRVKDVSDASATFASVPDAAQYLIRQENAGYYCWMRAARGGLIQVRCYRRQERA' A
#
# COMPACT_ATOMS: atom_id res chain seq x y z
N MET A 1 21.68 31.15 21.48
CA MET A 1 21.39 29.90 20.73
C MET A 1 19.92 29.93 20.39
N SER A 2 19.61 30.33 19.16
CA SER A 2 18.31 30.88 18.77
C SER A 2 17.28 29.77 18.50
N ALA A 3 16.08 29.91 19.07
CA ALA A 3 14.95 28.97 18.97
C ALA A 3 14.55 28.55 17.54
N LEU A 4 15.02 29.28 16.52
CA LEU A 4 14.82 29.02 15.10
C LEU A 4 15.40 27.68 14.62
N SER A 5 16.46 27.15 15.26
CA SER A 5 17.08 25.88 14.85
C SER A 5 16.21 24.66 15.20
N CYS A 6 15.39 24.72 16.25
CA CYS A 6 14.51 23.61 16.65
C CYS A 6 13.32 23.43 15.69
N PHE A 7 12.75 24.53 15.19
CA PHE A 7 11.61 24.47 14.26
C PHE A 7 12.02 23.92 12.89
N ALA A 8 13.21 24.27 12.39
CA ALA A 8 13.72 23.77 11.12
C ALA A 8 13.93 22.24 11.15
N LEU A 9 14.43 21.70 12.27
CA LEU A 9 14.58 20.26 12.48
C LEU A 9 13.22 19.54 12.58
N GLY A 10 12.25 20.12 13.27
CA GLY A 10 10.90 19.55 13.39
C GLY A 10 10.19 19.40 12.05
N VAL A 11 10.28 20.43 11.18
CA VAL A 11 9.69 20.40 9.84
C VAL A 11 10.37 19.36 8.95
N LEU A 12 11.69 19.23 9.03
CA LEU A 12 12.45 18.22 8.27
C LEU A 12 12.09 16.80 8.70
N VAL A 13 11.94 16.53 10.00
CA VAL A 13 11.52 15.22 10.50
C VAL A 13 10.10 14.89 10.06
N ALA A 14 9.17 15.85 10.12
CA ALA A 14 7.79 15.64 9.64
C ALA A 14 7.74 15.33 8.14
N ALA A 15 8.54 16.03 7.32
CA ALA A 15 8.64 15.78 5.89
C ALA A 15 9.22 14.39 5.57
N VAL A 16 10.26 13.97 6.30
CA VAL A 16 10.87 12.62 6.14
C VAL A 16 9.90 11.53 6.57
N VAL A 17 9.17 11.70 7.69
CA VAL A 17 8.16 10.73 8.14
C VAL A 17 6.99 10.64 7.15
N SER A 18 6.55 11.76 6.55
CA SER A 18 5.56 11.76 5.47
C SER A 18 6.06 11.06 4.21
N ALA A 19 7.33 11.26 3.82
CA ALA A 19 7.93 10.58 2.68
C ALA A 19 8.06 9.05 2.90
N PHE A 20 8.31 8.61 4.13
CA PHE A 20 8.36 7.18 4.49
C PHE A 20 6.97 6.53 4.67
N ARG A 21 5.90 7.33 4.80
CA ARG A 21 4.50 6.86 4.82
C ARG A 21 3.94 6.59 3.43
N VAL A 22 4.68 6.87 2.34
CA VAL A 22 4.39 6.36 0.98
C VAL A 22 4.82 4.90 0.85
N LYS A 23 4.66 4.14 1.94
CA LYS A 23 4.79 2.69 1.96
C LYS A 23 3.52 2.13 1.37
N ASP A 24 3.55 1.91 0.06
CA ASP A 24 2.82 0.80 -0.57
C ASP A 24 1.35 0.74 -0.11
N VAL A 25 0.65 1.86 -0.31
CA VAL A 25 -0.76 1.99 0.04
C VAL A 25 -1.54 1.24 -1.03
N SER A 26 -1.54 -0.10 -0.94
CA SER A 26 -2.55 -0.88 -1.62
C SER A 26 -3.90 -0.38 -1.11
N ASP A 27 -4.70 0.19 -2.00
CA ASP A 27 -6.04 0.67 -1.68
C ASP A 27 -6.91 -0.46 -1.11
N ALA A 28 -6.63 -1.70 -1.53
CA ALA A 28 -7.23 -2.90 -0.96
C ALA A 28 -6.21 -4.04 -0.86
N SER A 29 -6.22 -4.75 0.27
CA SER A 29 -5.39 -5.95 0.47
C SER A 29 -6.15 -7.02 1.23
N ALA A 30 -5.97 -8.27 0.84
CA ALA A 30 -6.57 -9.42 1.51
C ALA A 30 -5.61 -10.62 1.50
N THR A 31 -5.76 -11.50 2.49
CA THR A 31 -4.96 -12.72 2.62
C THR A 31 -5.88 -13.93 2.65
N PHE A 32 -5.56 -14.96 1.89
CA PHE A 32 -6.38 -16.15 1.67
C PHE A 32 -5.59 -17.42 1.98
N ALA A 33 -6.29 -18.47 2.40
CA ALA A 33 -5.69 -19.79 2.58
C ALA A 33 -5.70 -20.63 1.28
N SER A 34 -6.45 -20.21 0.25
CA SER A 34 -6.62 -20.95 -0.99
C SER A 34 -6.39 -20.06 -2.22
N VAL A 35 -5.81 -20.64 -3.27
CA VAL A 35 -5.62 -19.97 -4.57
C VAL A 35 -6.95 -19.62 -5.24
N PRO A 36 -7.97 -20.50 -5.23
CA PRO A 36 -9.27 -20.18 -5.80
C PRO A 36 -9.94 -18.95 -5.17
N ASP A 37 -9.90 -18.81 -3.84
CA ASP A 37 -10.50 -17.65 -3.15
C ASP A 37 -9.74 -16.36 -3.46
N ALA A 38 -8.41 -16.43 -3.50
CA ALA A 38 -7.57 -15.31 -3.89
C ALA A 38 -7.84 -14.86 -5.33
N ALA A 39 -8.01 -15.81 -6.26
CA ALA A 39 -8.32 -15.53 -7.66
C ALA A 39 -9.71 -14.89 -7.83
N GLN A 40 -10.73 -15.39 -7.12
CA GLN A 40 -12.06 -14.77 -7.13
C GLN A 40 -12.04 -13.34 -6.60
N TYR A 41 -11.28 -13.09 -5.52
CA TYR A 41 -11.11 -11.74 -5.00
C TYR A 41 -10.40 -10.83 -6.01
N LEU A 42 -9.33 -11.32 -6.64
CA LEU A 42 -8.59 -10.58 -7.67
C LEU A 42 -9.49 -10.17 -8.84
N ILE A 43 -10.27 -11.11 -9.39
CA ILE A 43 -11.20 -10.82 -10.50
C ILE A 43 -12.22 -9.75 -10.12
N ARG A 44 -12.77 -9.81 -8.90
CA ARG A 44 -13.71 -8.78 -8.42
C ARG A 44 -13.08 -7.39 -8.34
N GLN A 45 -11.83 -7.31 -7.91
CA GLN A 45 -11.12 -6.04 -7.79
C GLN A 45 -10.69 -5.49 -9.17
N GLU A 46 -10.26 -6.35 -10.08
CA GLU A 46 -9.96 -5.95 -11.47
C GLU A 46 -11.20 -5.39 -12.17
N ASN A 47 -12.37 -6.03 -12.00
CA ASN A 47 -13.65 -5.52 -12.50
C ASN A 47 -14.05 -4.16 -11.88
N ALA A 48 -13.55 -3.85 -10.67
CA ALA A 48 -13.75 -2.56 -10.01
C ALA A 48 -12.69 -1.51 -10.42
N GLY A 49 -11.82 -1.83 -11.38
CA GLY A 49 -10.81 -0.90 -11.92
C GLY A 49 -9.50 -0.85 -11.12
N TYR A 50 -9.25 -1.85 -10.28
CA TYR A 50 -7.97 -2.00 -9.59
C TYR A 50 -6.99 -2.83 -10.40
N TYR A 51 -5.71 -2.51 -10.29
CA TYR A 51 -4.63 -3.40 -10.71
C TYR A 51 -4.18 -4.23 -9.50
N CYS A 52 -4.25 -5.56 -9.60
CA CYS A 52 -3.98 -6.47 -8.49
C CYS A 52 -2.85 -7.44 -8.81
N TRP A 53 -2.10 -7.85 -7.78
CA TRP A 53 -1.13 -8.93 -7.87
C TRP A 53 -1.21 -9.84 -6.64
N MET A 54 -0.78 -11.09 -6.84
CA MET A 54 -0.78 -12.12 -5.81
C MET A 54 0.64 -12.53 -5.46
N ARG A 55 0.90 -12.84 -4.18
CA ARG A 55 2.13 -13.51 -3.75
C ARG A 55 1.85 -14.55 -2.69
N ALA A 56 2.75 -15.54 -2.61
CA ALA A 56 2.83 -16.39 -1.44
C ALA A 56 3.26 -15.56 -0.21
N ALA A 57 2.56 -15.75 0.89
CA ALA A 57 2.84 -15.20 2.20
C ALA A 57 3.28 -16.31 3.15
N ARG A 58 3.78 -15.93 4.34
CA ARG A 58 4.18 -16.90 5.36
C ARG A 58 2.99 -17.77 5.77
N GLY A 59 3.28 -19.04 6.06
CA GLY A 59 2.25 -20.00 6.49
C GLY A 59 1.42 -20.59 5.35
N GLY A 60 1.91 -20.56 4.11
CA GLY A 60 1.19 -21.10 2.94
C GLY A 60 -0.01 -20.26 2.51
N LEU A 61 -0.15 -19.05 3.05
CA LEU A 61 -1.20 -18.11 2.70
C LEU A 61 -0.87 -17.40 1.39
N ILE A 62 -1.88 -16.83 0.76
CA ILE A 62 -1.76 -16.02 -0.45
C ILE A 62 -2.20 -14.59 -0.12
N GLN A 63 -1.31 -13.64 -0.32
CA GLN A 63 -1.63 -12.23 -0.17
C GLN A 63 -1.94 -11.62 -1.54
N VAL A 64 -3.08 -10.95 -1.64
CA VAL A 64 -3.49 -10.16 -2.80
C VAL A 64 -3.39 -8.69 -2.43
N ARG A 65 -2.73 -7.90 -3.28
CA ARG A 65 -2.66 -6.43 -3.15
C ARG A 65 -3.18 -5.78 -4.40
N CYS A 66 -4.00 -4.76 -4.23
CA CYS A 66 -4.69 -4.04 -5.30
C CYS A 66 -4.43 -2.54 -5.18
N TYR A 67 -4.22 -1.89 -6.32
CA TYR A 67 -3.90 -0.47 -6.47
C TYR A 67 -4.86 0.13 -7.45
N ARG A 68 -5.49 1.25 -7.10
CA ARG A 68 -6.35 1.96 -8.02
C ARG A 68 -5.46 2.60 -9.08
N ARG A 69 -5.84 2.44 -10.34
CA ARG A 69 -5.16 3.14 -11.42
C ARG A 69 -5.42 4.65 -11.24
N GLN A 70 -4.48 5.38 -10.67
CA GLN A 70 -4.50 6.84 -10.80
C GLN A 70 -4.12 7.13 -12.26
N GLU A 71 -5.11 7.44 -13.07
CA GLU A 71 -4.88 8.13 -14.34
C GLU A 71 -4.19 9.44 -13.97
N ARG A 72 -2.90 9.57 -14.32
CA ARG A 72 -2.26 10.89 -14.31
C ARG A 72 -3.03 11.75 -15.31
N ALA A 73 -3.80 12.69 -14.79
CA ALA A 73 -4.38 13.78 -15.56
C ALA A 73 -3.27 14.63 -16.19
#